data_AF-A0A9D5PV53-F1
#
_entry.id   AF-A0A9D5PV53-F1
#
_cell.length_a   1.000
_cell.length_b   1.000
_cell.length_c   1.000
_cell.angle_alpha   90.00
_cell.angle_beta   90.00
_cell.angle_gamma   90.00
#
_symmetry.space_group_name_H-M   'P 1'
#
loop_
_entity.id
_entity.type
_entity.pdbx_description
1 polymer ?
#
loop_
_entity_poly.entity_id
_entity_poly.type
_entity_poly.pdbx_seq_one_letter_code
_entity_poly.pdbx_strand_id
1 'polypeptide(L)'
;ERMDETEAEDALASGRCAAVILLPEGFIHDISVGNEAKGIIRLSSAAASQPQIVEAVAKFGERILAAGQYGVFAGEHLIVRHRLGSDFRRAFLNETNLTLIDEAMDSGSRYFTFEVMEYLDTGMTPTAYFAMCWLLMLLFLISIFFIPLVTKDCDRGLLSRLTAGGITPARFVSSKLAILTVLRLILLTPTLILFAGLAGISINPWAILMTPLCAFFVSLIGICLTLCTGDGITGNAIPAVLGLFLCGGLVPRQLLPGAVTFMGRFTPFGAAMALISPIFGAPPDIPGILCAMLYAALAAIFIRRRLIRILAGRDVSC
;
A
#
# COMPACT_ATOMS: atom_id res chain seq x y z
N GLU A 1 16.55 -16.47 -14.14
CA GLU A 1 18.03 -16.42 -14.19
C GLU A 1 18.55 -17.83 -14.03
N ARG A 2 19.58 -18.21 -14.80
CA ARG A 2 20.18 -19.55 -14.71
C ARG A 2 21.35 -19.46 -13.75
N MET A 3 21.30 -20.26 -12.69
CA MET A 3 22.23 -20.19 -11.57
C MET A 3 22.54 -21.63 -11.15
N ASP A 4 23.74 -21.87 -10.63
CA ASP A 4 24.07 -23.15 -10.00
C ASP A 4 23.29 -23.33 -8.69
N GLU A 5 23.11 -24.57 -8.22
CA GLU A 5 22.29 -24.86 -7.03
C GLU A 5 22.73 -24.05 -5.80
N THR A 6 24.04 -23.95 -5.56
CA THR A 6 24.63 -23.14 -4.48
C THR A 6 24.36 -21.64 -4.67
N GLU A 7 24.48 -21.13 -5.88
CA GLU A 7 24.24 -19.72 -6.19
C GLU A 7 22.74 -19.36 -6.08
N ALA A 8 21.87 -20.30 -6.42
CA ALA A 8 20.43 -20.18 -6.30
C ALA A 8 19.99 -20.21 -4.82
N GLU A 9 20.60 -21.05 -3.98
CA GLU A 9 20.36 -21.05 -2.53
C GLU A 9 20.83 -19.74 -1.87
N ASP A 10 21.98 -19.20 -2.26
CA ASP A 10 22.48 -17.91 -1.79
C ASP A 10 21.58 -16.74 -2.26
N ALA A 11 21.06 -16.81 -3.49
CA ALA A 11 20.09 -15.84 -4.01
C ALA A 11 18.74 -15.90 -3.28
N LEU A 12 18.30 -17.11 -2.87
CA LEU A 12 17.09 -17.32 -2.08
C LEU A 12 17.28 -16.81 -0.64
N ALA A 13 18.45 -17.05 -0.04
CA ALA A 13 18.78 -16.65 1.33
C ALA A 13 18.99 -15.12 1.46
N SER A 14 19.59 -14.49 0.45
CA SER A 14 19.78 -13.03 0.39
C SER A 14 18.50 -12.27 0.00
N GLY A 15 17.41 -12.96 -0.31
CA GLY A 15 16.13 -12.36 -0.72
C GLY A 15 16.15 -11.76 -2.14
N ARG A 16 17.20 -12.05 -2.93
CA ARG A 16 17.32 -11.61 -4.33
C ARG A 16 16.30 -12.31 -5.24
N CYS A 17 15.93 -13.54 -4.89
CA CYS A 17 14.91 -14.31 -5.60
C CYS A 17 13.79 -14.75 -4.64
N ALA A 18 12.54 -14.64 -5.09
CA ALA A 18 11.37 -15.06 -4.32
C ALA A 18 11.16 -16.59 -4.35
N ALA A 19 11.55 -17.24 -5.45
CA ALA A 19 11.44 -18.67 -5.64
C ALA A 19 12.55 -19.17 -6.56
N VAL A 20 12.96 -20.42 -6.36
CA VAL A 20 13.89 -21.15 -7.23
C VAL A 20 13.23 -22.46 -7.64
N ILE A 21 13.36 -22.80 -8.92
CA ILE A 21 12.93 -24.10 -9.47
C ILE A 21 14.18 -24.95 -9.63
N LEU A 22 14.31 -25.99 -8.81
CA LEU A 22 15.39 -26.96 -8.89
C LEU A 22 15.01 -28.03 -9.90
N LEU A 23 15.84 -28.16 -10.94
CA LEU A 23 15.71 -29.17 -11.98
C LEU A 23 16.63 -30.34 -11.61
N PRO A 24 16.11 -31.56 -11.42
CA PRO A 24 16.94 -32.71 -11.08
C PRO A 24 17.93 -33.05 -12.20
N GLU A 25 19.05 -33.69 -11.85
CA GLU A 25 20.00 -34.20 -12.83
C GLU A 25 19.30 -35.13 -13.82
N GLY A 26 19.54 -34.91 -15.13
CA GLY A 26 18.89 -35.69 -16.18
C GLY A 26 17.51 -35.20 -16.60
N PHE A 27 16.95 -34.14 -16.00
CA PHE A 27 15.62 -33.59 -16.33
C PHE A 27 15.39 -33.38 -17.83
N ILE A 28 16.38 -32.82 -18.53
CA ILE A 28 16.31 -32.57 -19.98
C ILE A 28 16.29 -33.88 -20.78
N HIS A 29 17.05 -34.88 -20.34
CA HIS A 29 17.08 -36.19 -20.97
C HIS A 29 15.74 -36.91 -20.77
N ASP A 30 15.20 -36.87 -19.55
CA ASP A 30 13.92 -37.51 -19.22
C ASP A 30 12.76 -36.91 -20.02
N ILE A 31 12.69 -35.58 -20.14
CA ILE A 31 11.69 -34.94 -21.01
C ILE A 31 11.89 -35.33 -22.48
N SER A 32 13.14 -35.37 -22.95
CA SER A 32 13.44 -35.69 -24.36
C SER A 32 13.10 -37.13 -24.74
N VAL A 33 13.07 -38.05 -23.77
CA VAL A 33 12.71 -39.46 -23.96
C VAL A 33 11.23 -39.72 -23.60
N GLY A 34 10.51 -38.73 -23.08
CA GLY A 34 9.09 -38.81 -22.73
C GLY A 34 8.80 -39.38 -21.33
N ASN A 35 9.79 -39.38 -20.44
CA ASN A 35 9.62 -39.73 -19.03
C ASN A 35 9.08 -38.53 -18.22
N GLU A 36 8.33 -38.83 -17.17
CA GLU A 36 7.76 -37.82 -16.27
C GLU A 36 8.86 -37.24 -15.35
N ALA A 37 9.34 -36.03 -15.65
CA ALA A 37 10.32 -35.32 -14.84
C ALA A 37 9.66 -34.19 -14.02
N LYS A 38 9.97 -34.09 -12.73
CA LYS A 38 9.39 -33.08 -11.81
C LYS A 38 10.44 -32.13 -11.27
N GLY A 39 10.23 -30.84 -11.46
CA GLY A 39 11.03 -29.79 -10.80
C GLY A 39 10.55 -29.56 -9.37
N ILE A 40 11.48 -29.24 -8.46
CA ILE A 40 11.17 -28.91 -7.07
C ILE A 40 11.18 -27.39 -6.92
N ILE A 41 10.08 -26.81 -6.46
CA ILE A 41 10.01 -25.37 -6.20
C ILE A 41 10.39 -25.10 -4.74
N ARG A 42 11.44 -24.31 -4.51
CA ARG A 42 11.81 -23.79 -3.19
C ARG A 42 11.49 -22.31 -3.11
N LEU A 43 10.84 -21.91 -2.01
CA LEU A 43 10.38 -20.54 -1.78
C LEU A 43 11.28 -19.86 -0.75
N SER A 44 11.55 -18.57 -0.93
CA SER A 44 12.18 -17.78 0.12
C SER A 44 11.22 -17.60 1.30
N SER A 45 11.77 -17.32 2.48
CA SER A 45 10.98 -17.06 3.70
C SER A 45 10.01 -15.88 3.55
N ALA A 46 10.35 -14.89 2.71
CA ALA A 46 9.46 -13.78 2.37
C ALA A 46 8.31 -14.21 1.44
N ALA A 47 8.59 -15.02 0.42
CA ALA A 47 7.59 -15.53 -0.53
C ALA A 47 6.68 -16.62 0.09
N ALA A 48 7.17 -17.31 1.13
CA ALA A 48 6.38 -18.26 1.91
C ALA A 48 5.15 -17.62 2.59
N SER A 49 5.11 -16.29 2.71
CA SER A 49 3.92 -15.56 3.19
C SER A 49 2.77 -15.50 2.19
N GLN A 50 3.04 -15.72 0.88
CA GLN A 50 2.04 -15.71 -0.20
C GLN A 50 2.25 -16.88 -1.18
N PRO A 51 2.16 -18.14 -0.72
CA PRO A 51 2.46 -19.32 -1.55
C PRO A 51 1.51 -19.46 -2.74
N GLN A 52 0.28 -18.94 -2.63
CA GLN A 52 -0.75 -18.98 -3.66
C GLN A 52 -0.36 -18.22 -4.93
N ILE A 53 0.37 -17.10 -4.80
CA ILE A 53 0.82 -16.32 -5.96
C ILE A 53 1.91 -17.08 -6.69
N VAL A 54 2.85 -17.67 -5.96
CA VAL A 54 3.92 -18.46 -6.57
C VAL A 54 3.37 -19.74 -7.21
N GLU A 55 2.40 -20.41 -6.56
CA GLU A 55 1.68 -21.54 -7.15
C GLU A 55 0.93 -21.14 -8.43
N ALA A 56 0.27 -19.99 -8.45
CA ALA A 56 -0.43 -19.48 -9.63
C ALA A 56 0.53 -19.21 -10.80
N VAL A 57 1.68 -18.60 -10.52
CA VAL A 57 2.73 -18.37 -11.53
C VAL A 57 3.32 -19.70 -12.02
N ALA A 58 3.56 -20.66 -11.12
CA ALA A 58 4.05 -21.99 -11.48
C ALA A 58 3.05 -22.75 -12.37
N LYS A 59 1.76 -22.76 -12.01
CA LYS A 59 0.68 -23.36 -12.82
C LYS A 59 0.53 -22.67 -14.17
N PHE A 60 0.76 -21.36 -14.23
CA PHE A 60 0.77 -20.63 -15.49
C PHE A 60 1.94 -21.07 -16.39
N GLY A 61 3.14 -21.18 -15.83
CA GLY A 61 4.31 -21.72 -16.54
C GLY A 61 4.11 -23.16 -17.04
N GLU A 62 3.53 -24.02 -16.19
CA GLU A 62 3.16 -25.40 -16.56
C GLU A 62 2.22 -25.43 -17.77
N ARG A 63 1.20 -24.57 -17.78
CA ARG A 63 0.24 -24.49 -18.91
C ARG A 63 0.89 -24.03 -20.21
N ILE A 64 1.83 -23.08 -20.15
CA ILE A 64 2.57 -22.62 -21.34
C ILE A 64 3.43 -23.76 -21.90
N LEU A 65 4.18 -24.47 -21.03
CA LEU A 65 4.99 -25.61 -21.44
C LEU A 65 4.13 -26.74 -22.04
N ALA A 66 3.00 -27.05 -21.42
CA ALA A 66 2.05 -28.02 -21.94
C ALA A 66 1.52 -27.62 -23.33
N ALA A 67 1.17 -26.34 -23.53
CA ALA A 67 0.75 -25.81 -24.83
C ALA A 67 1.85 -25.97 -25.90
N GLY A 68 3.11 -25.69 -25.56
CA GLY A 68 4.25 -25.92 -26.44
C GLY A 68 4.42 -27.39 -26.82
N GLN A 69 4.31 -28.29 -25.84
CA GLN A 69 4.42 -29.74 -26.05
C GLN A 69 3.28 -30.30 -26.93
N TYR A 70 2.05 -29.79 -26.81
CA TYR A 70 0.98 -30.14 -27.75
C TYR A 70 1.32 -29.76 -29.20
N GLY A 71 2.05 -28.65 -29.40
CA GLY A 71 2.57 -28.25 -30.71
C GLY A 71 3.60 -29.24 -31.26
N VAL A 72 4.54 -29.69 -30.42
CA VAL A 72 5.55 -30.71 -30.77
C VAL A 72 4.87 -32.02 -31.19
N PHE A 73 3.91 -32.51 -30.40
CA PHE A 73 3.17 -33.74 -30.71
C PHE A 73 2.31 -33.63 -31.98
N ALA A 74 1.72 -32.46 -32.25
CA ALA A 74 1.00 -32.23 -33.49
C ALA A 74 1.93 -32.33 -34.72
N GLY A 75 3.14 -31.76 -34.63
CA GLY A 75 4.17 -31.88 -35.66
C GLY A 75 4.64 -33.33 -35.84
N GLU A 76 4.89 -34.04 -34.75
CA GLU A 76 5.25 -35.47 -34.79
C GLU A 76 4.16 -36.31 -35.46
N HIS A 77 2.89 -36.06 -35.14
CA HIS A 77 1.77 -36.79 -35.73
C HIS A 77 1.70 -36.58 -37.26
N LEU A 78 2.00 -35.37 -37.76
CA LEU A 78 2.10 -35.11 -39.20
C LEU A 78 3.26 -35.89 -39.83
N ILE A 79 4.42 -35.94 -39.18
CA ILE A 79 5.60 -36.69 -39.65
C ILE A 79 5.27 -38.18 -39.80
N VAL A 80 4.63 -38.76 -38.78
CA VAL A 80 4.19 -40.15 -38.79
C VAL A 80 3.14 -40.38 -39.88
N ARG A 81 2.14 -39.49 -40.00
CA ARG A 81 1.08 -39.58 -41.01
C ARG A 81 1.62 -39.55 -42.44
N HIS A 82 2.64 -38.74 -42.70
CA HIS A 82 3.28 -38.61 -44.01
C HIS A 82 4.44 -39.58 -44.25
N ARG A 83 4.73 -40.48 -43.30
CA ARG A 83 5.80 -41.49 -43.38
C ARG A 83 7.18 -40.90 -43.71
N LEU A 84 7.44 -39.69 -43.22
CA LEU A 84 8.75 -39.07 -43.25
C LEU A 84 9.62 -39.86 -42.26
N GLY A 85 10.65 -40.55 -42.75
CA GLY A 85 11.33 -41.65 -42.05
C GLY A 85 11.78 -41.41 -40.60
N SER A 86 12.15 -42.48 -39.90
CA SER A 86 12.48 -42.46 -38.46
C SER A 86 13.57 -41.46 -38.07
N ASP A 87 14.54 -41.23 -38.95
CA ASP A 87 15.65 -40.31 -38.69
C ASP A 87 15.18 -38.86 -38.72
N PHE A 88 14.26 -38.52 -39.63
CA PHE A 88 13.62 -37.20 -39.67
C PHE A 88 12.77 -36.95 -38.43
N ARG A 89 12.01 -37.96 -37.98
CA ARG A 89 11.23 -37.87 -36.73
C ARG A 89 12.13 -37.60 -35.52
N ARG A 90 13.25 -38.32 -35.39
CA ARG A 90 14.19 -38.11 -34.27
C ARG A 90 14.84 -36.73 -34.32
N ALA A 91 15.28 -36.30 -35.51
CA ALA A 91 15.86 -34.97 -35.69
C ALA A 91 14.86 -33.87 -35.30
N PHE A 92 13.62 -33.97 -35.80
CA PHE A 92 12.54 -33.04 -35.47
C PHE A 92 12.24 -32.97 -33.97
N LEU A 93 12.07 -34.13 -33.31
CA LEU A 93 11.77 -34.16 -31.88
C LEU A 93 12.91 -33.57 -31.05
N ASN A 94 14.15 -33.91 -31.38
CA ASN A 94 15.31 -33.41 -30.65
C ASN A 94 15.48 -31.89 -30.82
N GLU A 95 15.44 -31.41 -32.07
CA GLU A 95 15.61 -29.98 -32.37
C GLU A 95 14.46 -29.15 -31.78
N THR A 96 13.21 -29.58 -31.98
CA THR A 96 12.04 -28.81 -31.50
C THR A 96 11.92 -28.81 -29.98
N ASN A 97 12.25 -29.93 -29.30
CA ASN A 97 12.25 -29.96 -27.84
C ASN A 97 13.37 -29.09 -27.25
N LEU A 98 14.57 -29.12 -27.86
CA LEU A 98 15.67 -28.26 -27.41
C LEU A 98 15.33 -26.78 -27.62
N THR A 99 14.75 -26.40 -28.76
CA THR A 99 14.30 -25.03 -29.01
C THR A 99 13.19 -24.63 -28.03
N LEU A 100 12.23 -25.50 -27.74
CA LEU A 100 11.16 -25.20 -26.80
C LEU A 100 11.69 -24.99 -25.37
N ILE A 101 12.64 -25.81 -24.94
CA ILE A 101 13.30 -25.69 -23.63
C ILE A 101 14.10 -24.39 -23.56
N ASP A 102 14.92 -24.10 -24.57
CA ASP A 102 15.73 -22.88 -24.64
C ASP A 102 14.84 -21.63 -24.61
N GLU A 103 13.77 -21.63 -25.40
CA GLU A 103 12.82 -20.52 -25.44
C GLU A 103 12.06 -20.39 -24.11
N ALA A 104 11.64 -21.50 -23.47
CA ALA A 104 10.98 -21.47 -22.17
C ALA A 104 11.90 -20.95 -21.05
N MET A 105 13.20 -21.26 -21.12
CA MET A 105 14.19 -20.77 -20.16
C MET A 105 14.49 -19.28 -20.34
N ASP A 106 14.51 -18.77 -21.59
CA ASP A 106 14.78 -17.36 -21.89
C ASP A 106 13.50 -16.51 -21.96
N SER A 107 12.32 -17.13 -21.86
CA SER A 107 11.02 -16.46 -21.95
C SER A 107 10.88 -15.29 -20.99
N GLY A 108 11.38 -15.48 -19.76
CA GLY A 108 11.35 -14.48 -18.68
C GLY A 108 12.07 -13.17 -19.03
N SER A 109 13.06 -13.21 -19.93
CA SER A 109 13.84 -12.04 -20.34
C SER A 109 13.38 -11.47 -21.70
N ARG A 110 12.94 -12.34 -22.62
CA ARG A 110 12.56 -11.97 -24.00
C ARG A 110 11.13 -11.48 -24.16
N TYR A 111 10.17 -12.13 -23.52
CA TYR A 111 8.74 -11.85 -23.72
C TYR A 111 8.10 -11.14 -22.53
N PHE A 112 8.69 -11.25 -21.35
CA PHE A 112 8.22 -10.58 -20.16
C PHE A 112 9.08 -9.34 -19.90
N THR A 113 8.53 -8.16 -20.20
CA THR A 113 9.10 -6.91 -19.73
C THR A 113 8.67 -6.71 -18.28
N PHE A 114 9.62 -6.69 -17.35
CA PHE A 114 9.35 -6.35 -15.96
C PHE A 114 9.15 -4.83 -15.85
N GLU A 115 7.92 -4.38 -16.02
CA GLU A 115 7.55 -3.01 -15.64
C GLU A 115 7.15 -2.99 -14.16
N VAL A 116 7.98 -2.33 -13.35
CA VAL A 116 7.56 -1.90 -12.01
C VAL A 116 6.54 -0.80 -12.22
N MET A 117 5.28 -1.20 -12.37
CA MET A 117 4.18 -0.27 -12.51
C MET A 117 4.09 0.57 -11.23
N GLU A 118 4.10 1.90 -11.39
CA GLU A 118 3.67 2.80 -10.32
C GLU A 118 2.27 2.37 -9.86
N TYR A 119 2.00 2.50 -8.56
CA TYR A 119 0.69 2.15 -8.05
C TYR A 119 -0.35 3.17 -8.57
N LEU A 120 -0.99 2.87 -9.70
CA LEU A 120 -2.19 3.54 -10.20
C LEU A 120 -2.11 5.09 -10.20
N ASP A 121 -1.21 5.68 -10.99
CA ASP A 121 -1.02 7.14 -11.11
C ASP A 121 -0.60 7.88 -9.81
N THR A 122 -0.16 7.16 -8.77
CA THR A 122 0.28 7.81 -7.53
C THR A 122 1.75 8.19 -7.50
N GLY A 123 2.57 7.75 -8.47
CA GLY A 123 4.02 8.00 -8.43
C GLY A 123 4.75 7.28 -7.29
N MET A 124 4.12 6.27 -6.67
CA MET A 124 4.67 5.56 -5.50
C MET A 124 4.72 4.05 -5.70
N THR A 125 5.63 3.41 -4.96
CA THR A 125 5.62 1.97 -4.77
C THR A 125 4.41 1.54 -3.94
N PRO A 126 3.87 0.33 -4.16
CA PRO A 126 2.75 -0.18 -3.36
C PRO A 126 3.05 -0.20 -1.85
N THR A 127 4.29 -0.54 -1.47
CA THR A 127 4.72 -0.57 -0.06
C THR A 127 4.67 0.81 0.59
N ALA A 128 5.13 1.86 -0.11
CA ALA A 128 5.06 3.23 0.36
C ALA A 128 3.61 3.71 0.49
N TYR A 129 2.75 3.34 -0.48
CA TYR A 129 1.33 3.70 -0.45
C TYR A 129 0.59 3.09 0.75
N PHE A 130 0.79 1.80 1.02
CA PHE A 130 0.17 1.15 2.18
C PHE A 130 0.76 1.68 3.48
N ALA A 131 2.08 1.86 3.58
CA ALA A 131 2.72 2.45 4.76
C ALA A 131 2.12 3.84 5.09
N MET A 132 1.92 4.67 4.08
CA MET A 132 1.26 5.97 4.20
C MET A 132 -0.18 5.86 4.74
N CYS A 133 -0.98 4.96 4.16
CA CYS A 133 -2.36 4.74 4.59
C CYS A 133 -2.46 4.33 6.06
N TRP A 134 -1.63 3.38 6.48
CA TRP A 134 -1.62 2.89 7.86
C TRP A 134 -1.05 3.91 8.84
N LEU A 135 -0.03 4.68 8.44
CA LEU A 135 0.49 5.80 9.24
C LEU A 135 -0.58 6.86 9.50
N LEU A 136 -1.36 7.23 8.48
CA LEU A 136 -2.46 8.17 8.63
C LEU A 136 -3.57 7.63 9.53
N MET A 137 -3.95 6.36 9.37
CA MET A 137 -4.92 5.74 10.26
C MET A 137 -4.47 5.83 11.72
N LEU A 138 -3.19 5.57 11.99
CA LEU A 138 -2.61 5.68 13.31
C LEU A 138 -2.68 7.12 13.86
N LEU A 139 -2.39 8.15 13.03
CA LEU A 139 -2.53 9.55 13.43
C LEU A 139 -3.97 9.94 13.78
N PHE A 140 -4.96 9.45 13.04
CA PHE A 140 -6.36 9.68 13.37
C PHE A 140 -6.76 8.97 14.65
N LEU A 141 -6.32 7.72 14.84
CA LEU A 141 -6.65 6.91 16.02
C LEU A 141 -6.06 7.50 17.31
N ILE A 142 -4.90 8.14 17.23
CA ILE A 142 -4.28 8.83 18.38
C ILE A 142 -5.19 9.90 18.96
N SER A 143 -6.03 10.52 18.13
CA SER A 143 -7.02 11.51 18.60
C SER A 143 -7.90 10.97 19.71
N ILE A 144 -8.11 9.65 19.78
CA ILE A 144 -8.91 8.99 20.82
C ILE A 144 -8.30 9.20 22.22
N PHE A 145 -6.98 9.06 22.36
CA PHE A 145 -6.33 9.24 23.66
C PHE A 145 -6.42 10.67 24.18
N PHE A 146 -6.63 11.63 23.28
CA PHE A 146 -6.72 13.05 23.63
C PHE A 146 -8.15 13.59 23.70
N ILE A 147 -9.16 12.72 23.53
CA ILE A 147 -10.58 13.08 23.73
C ILE A 147 -10.79 13.73 25.10
N PRO A 148 -10.31 13.16 26.23
CA PRO A 148 -10.60 13.74 27.53
C PRO A 148 -9.97 15.13 27.66
N LEU A 149 -8.82 15.35 27.01
CA LEU A 149 -8.09 16.61 27.03
C LEU A 149 -8.83 17.74 26.29
N VAL A 150 -9.75 17.41 25.38
CA VAL A 150 -10.56 18.37 24.62
C VAL A 150 -11.97 18.45 25.19
N THR A 151 -12.60 17.34 25.54
CA THR A 151 -14.01 17.28 25.96
C THR A 151 -14.22 17.64 27.42
N LYS A 152 -13.40 17.13 28.36
CA LYS A 152 -13.51 17.50 29.79
C LYS A 152 -13.18 18.97 30.02
N ASP A 153 -12.22 19.49 29.26
CA ASP A 153 -11.80 20.89 29.41
C ASP A 153 -12.70 21.85 28.62
N CYS A 154 -13.60 21.33 27.77
CA CYS A 154 -14.67 22.11 27.12
C CYS A 154 -15.94 22.19 27.99
N ASP A 155 -15.82 22.12 29.32
CA ASP A 155 -16.93 22.37 30.22
C ASP A 155 -17.18 23.89 30.38
N ARG A 156 -18.46 24.27 30.46
CA ARG A 156 -18.89 25.67 30.63
C ARG A 156 -18.31 26.28 31.90
N GLY A 157 -18.25 25.50 32.99
CA GLY A 157 -17.68 25.97 34.26
C GLY A 157 -16.20 26.35 34.13
N LEU A 158 -15.42 25.54 33.43
CA LEU A 158 -14.00 25.79 33.19
C LEU A 158 -13.78 26.93 32.18
N LEU A 159 -14.50 26.91 31.05
CA LEU A 159 -14.44 27.94 30.01
C LEU A 159 -14.82 29.32 30.54
N SER A 160 -15.91 29.43 31.32
CA SER A 160 -16.33 30.70 31.93
C SER A 160 -15.27 31.27 32.89
N ARG A 161 -14.67 30.42 33.72
CA ARG A 161 -13.57 30.82 34.63
C ARG A 161 -12.32 31.27 33.86
N LEU A 162 -11.94 30.55 32.80
CA LEU A 162 -10.82 30.93 31.94
C LEU A 162 -11.09 32.27 31.23
N THR A 163 -12.31 32.50 30.75
CA THR A 163 -12.68 33.78 30.15
C THR A 163 -12.70 34.92 31.16
N ALA A 164 -13.12 34.67 32.40
CA ALA A 164 -13.04 35.65 33.48
C ALA A 164 -11.58 35.98 33.86
N GLY A 165 -10.67 35.02 33.71
CA GLY A 165 -9.22 35.20 33.82
C GLY A 165 -8.56 35.86 32.59
N GLY A 166 -9.33 36.34 31.61
CA GLY A 166 -8.82 37.01 30.41
C GLY A 166 -8.35 36.09 29.29
N ILE A 167 -8.54 34.77 29.40
CA ILE A 167 -8.20 33.81 28.36
C ILE A 167 -9.37 33.69 27.39
N THR A 168 -9.17 34.10 26.14
CA THR A 168 -10.19 33.96 25.10
C THR A 168 -10.36 32.49 24.69
N PRO A 169 -11.57 32.05 24.30
CA PRO A 169 -11.82 30.68 23.85
C PRO A 169 -10.98 30.30 22.62
N ALA A 170 -10.64 31.29 21.78
CA ALA A 170 -9.72 31.09 20.66
C ALA A 170 -8.32 30.70 21.12
N ARG A 171 -7.78 31.36 22.17
CA ARG A 171 -6.47 31.02 22.76
C ARG A 171 -6.47 29.62 23.38
N PHE A 172 -7.58 29.25 24.03
CA PHE A 172 -7.74 27.91 24.61
C PHE A 172 -7.72 26.81 23.54
N VAL A 173 -8.45 26.98 22.44
CA VAL A 173 -8.41 25.98 21.35
C VAL A 173 -7.07 25.97 20.63
N SER A 174 -6.44 27.13 20.41
CA SER A 174 -5.11 27.16 19.80
C SER A 174 -4.06 26.44 20.65
N SER A 175 -4.15 26.51 21.99
CA SER A 175 -3.21 25.78 22.86
C SER A 175 -3.42 24.27 22.78
N LYS A 176 -4.68 23.80 22.76
CA LYS A 176 -5.01 22.39 22.56
C LYS A 176 -4.55 21.88 21.19
N LEU A 177 -4.79 22.66 20.14
CA LEU A 177 -4.35 22.36 18.79
C LEU A 177 -2.83 22.28 18.70
N ALA A 178 -2.11 23.20 19.34
CA ALA A 178 -0.64 23.18 19.40
C ALA A 178 -0.11 21.93 20.10
N ILE A 179 -0.66 21.57 21.27
CA ILE A 179 -0.26 20.36 22.01
C ILE A 179 -0.45 19.09 21.16
N LEU A 180 -1.62 18.95 20.51
CA LEU A 180 -1.90 17.81 19.63
C LEU A 180 -0.98 17.75 18.42
N THR A 181 -0.69 18.90 17.82
CA THR A 181 0.20 19.00 16.67
C THR A 181 1.63 18.60 17.06
N VAL A 182 2.14 19.10 18.18
CA VAL A 182 3.48 18.78 18.69
C VAL A 182 3.60 17.29 19.00
N LEU A 183 2.60 16.71 19.68
CA LEU A 183 2.62 15.29 20.00
C LEU A 183 2.66 14.42 18.72
N ARG A 184 1.88 14.79 17.70
CA ARG A 184 1.87 14.05 16.44
C ARG A 184 3.18 14.20 15.69
N LEU A 185 3.82 15.36 15.75
CA LEU A 185 5.17 15.54 15.21
C LEU A 185 6.19 14.65 15.92
N ILE A 186 6.12 14.56 17.25
CA ILE A 186 6.98 13.67 18.05
C ILE A 186 6.81 12.21 17.63
N LEU A 187 5.63 11.81 17.15
CA LEU A 187 5.40 10.44 16.69
C LEU A 187 5.71 10.24 15.21
N LEU A 188 5.38 11.21 14.36
CA LEU A 188 5.58 11.12 12.91
C LEU A 188 7.08 11.10 12.58
N THR A 189 7.89 11.88 13.29
CA THR A 189 9.33 11.98 13.03
C THR A 189 10.07 10.65 13.21
N PRO A 190 9.98 9.94 14.35
CA PRO A 190 10.66 8.65 14.53
C PRO A 190 10.07 7.55 13.64
N THR A 191 8.76 7.56 13.37
CA THR A 191 8.15 6.58 12.48
C THR A 191 8.64 6.76 11.04
N LEU A 192 8.76 8.00 10.55
CA LEU A 192 9.35 8.28 9.25
C LEU A 192 10.83 7.89 9.17
N ILE A 193 11.62 8.14 10.22
CA ILE A 193 13.03 7.69 10.29
C ILE A 193 13.11 6.17 10.22
N LEU A 194 12.25 5.46 10.96
CA LEU A 194 12.15 4.01 10.95
C LEU A 194 11.81 3.49 9.53
N PHE A 195 10.83 4.10 8.87
CA PHE A 195 10.44 3.73 7.51
C PHE A 195 11.53 4.02 6.47
N ALA A 196 12.27 5.12 6.59
CA ALA A 196 13.40 5.40 5.71
C ALA A 196 14.53 4.37 5.88
N GLY A 197 14.82 3.96 7.12
CA GLY A 197 15.87 2.98 7.42
C GLY A 197 15.52 1.54 7.03
N LEU A 198 14.28 1.10 7.30
CA LEU A 198 13.86 -0.30 7.09
C LEU A 198 13.29 -0.57 5.70
N ALA A 199 12.57 0.39 5.11
CA ALA A 199 11.86 0.20 3.85
C ALA A 199 12.54 0.88 2.66
N GLY A 200 13.73 1.48 2.85
CA GLY A 200 14.50 2.12 1.78
C GLY A 200 13.78 3.30 1.12
N ILE A 201 12.83 3.92 1.83
CA ILE A 201 12.00 5.00 1.28
C ILE A 201 12.82 6.29 1.26
N SER A 202 13.00 6.87 0.07
CA SER A 202 13.68 8.16 -0.10
C SER A 202 12.79 9.29 0.41
N ILE A 203 13.15 9.89 1.54
CA ILE A 203 12.45 11.07 2.08
C ILE A 203 12.87 12.31 1.27
N ASN A 204 11.92 12.93 0.60
CA ASN A 204 12.12 14.19 -0.12
C ASN A 204 12.30 15.36 0.87
N PRO A 205 13.23 16.32 0.71
CA PRO A 205 13.33 17.50 1.58
C PRO A 205 12.02 18.33 1.70
N TRP A 206 11.19 18.36 0.65
CA TRP A 206 9.85 18.97 0.72
C TRP A 206 8.90 18.29 1.71
N ALA A 207 9.15 17.02 2.04
CA ALA A 207 8.44 16.25 3.05
C ALA A 207 8.48 16.90 4.43
N ILE A 208 9.61 17.54 4.77
CA ILE A 208 9.83 18.15 6.08
C ILE A 208 8.86 19.31 6.30
N LEU A 209 8.53 20.06 5.25
CA LEU A 209 7.58 21.17 5.32
C LEU A 209 6.12 20.70 5.36
N MET A 210 5.79 19.61 4.65
CA MET A 210 4.44 19.07 4.60
C MET A 210 4.05 18.25 5.83
N THR A 211 5.05 17.68 6.52
CA THR A 211 4.91 16.95 7.79
C THR A 211 4.14 17.74 8.87
N PRO A 212 4.57 18.95 9.29
CA PRO A 212 3.86 19.74 10.29
C PRO A 212 2.48 20.20 9.79
N LEU A 213 2.34 20.44 8.48
CA LEU A 213 1.08 20.87 7.90
C LEU A 213 0.03 19.74 7.93
N CYS A 214 0.44 18.51 7.63
CA CYS A 214 -0.38 17.31 7.79
C CYS A 214 -0.73 17.07 9.27
N ALA A 215 0.25 17.12 10.18
CA ALA A 215 0.02 16.95 11.61
C ALA A 215 -0.99 17.98 12.16
N PHE A 216 -0.88 19.23 11.72
CA PHE A 216 -1.80 20.30 12.06
C PHE A 216 -3.21 20.05 11.49
N PHE A 217 -3.31 19.70 10.21
CA PHE A 217 -4.58 19.41 9.53
C PHE A 217 -5.36 18.29 10.22
N VAL A 218 -4.70 17.14 10.46
CA VAL A 218 -5.34 16.02 11.16
C VAL A 218 -5.75 16.46 12.58
N SER A 219 -5.04 17.42 13.21
CA SER A 219 -5.32 17.81 14.61
C SER A 219 -6.56 18.67 14.69
N LEU A 220 -6.69 19.57 13.72
CA LEU A 220 -7.86 20.40 13.55
C LEU A 220 -9.11 19.57 13.24
N ILE A 221 -9.00 18.61 12.31
CA ILE A 221 -10.09 17.69 11.98
C ILE A 221 -10.44 16.81 13.19
N GLY A 222 -9.44 16.28 13.90
CA GLY A 222 -9.67 15.45 15.07
C GLY A 222 -10.43 16.18 16.19
N ILE A 223 -10.07 17.44 16.47
CA ILE A 223 -10.82 18.29 17.41
C ILE A 223 -12.24 18.54 16.91
N CYS A 224 -12.39 18.89 15.63
CA CYS A 224 -13.70 19.17 15.04
C CYS A 224 -14.65 17.98 15.17
N LEU A 225 -14.21 16.79 14.77
CA LEU A 225 -15.02 15.58 14.81
C LEU A 225 -15.37 15.18 16.24
N THR A 226 -14.41 15.26 17.16
CA THR A 226 -14.64 14.97 18.59
C THR A 226 -15.67 15.93 19.20
N LEU A 227 -15.66 17.22 18.82
CA LEU A 227 -16.66 18.19 19.28
C LEU A 227 -18.05 18.00 18.64
N CYS A 228 -18.12 17.39 17.45
CA CYS A 228 -19.38 17.05 16.81
C CYS A 228 -20.07 15.87 17.49
N THR A 229 -19.32 14.81 17.79
CA THR A 229 -19.86 13.53 18.28
C THR A 229 -19.87 13.42 19.81
N GLY A 230 -19.09 14.23 20.52
CA GLY A 230 -18.92 14.14 21.98
C GLY A 230 -18.08 12.93 22.43
N ASP A 231 -17.95 11.92 21.58
CA ASP A 231 -17.10 10.75 21.73
C ASP A 231 -16.11 10.66 20.55
N GLY A 232 -14.83 10.46 20.83
CA GLY A 232 -13.84 10.38 19.76
C GLY A 232 -13.60 8.98 19.18
N ILE A 233 -14.21 7.91 19.72
CA ILE A 233 -14.29 6.65 18.95
C ILE A 233 -15.20 6.91 17.74
N THR A 234 -16.41 7.38 17.98
CA THR A 234 -17.37 7.72 16.92
C THR A 234 -16.85 8.86 16.04
N GLY A 235 -16.19 9.86 16.63
CA GLY A 235 -15.66 11.01 15.92
C GLY A 235 -14.41 10.73 15.07
N ASN A 236 -13.49 9.87 15.52
CA ASN A 236 -12.20 9.70 14.83
C ASN A 236 -11.95 8.28 14.33
N ALA A 237 -12.28 7.25 15.11
CA ALA A 237 -11.99 5.86 14.72
C ALA A 237 -12.81 5.43 13.49
N ILE A 238 -14.12 5.68 13.53
CA ILE A 238 -15.03 5.27 12.44
C ILE A 238 -14.68 5.99 11.13
N PRO A 239 -14.51 7.33 11.10
CA PRO A 239 -14.11 8.03 9.87
C PRO A 239 -12.70 7.64 9.38
N ALA A 240 -11.79 7.27 10.28
CA ALA A 240 -10.45 6.80 9.89
C ALA A 240 -10.50 5.42 9.22
N VAL A 241 -11.25 4.47 9.78
CA VAL A 241 -11.41 3.13 9.18
C VAL A 241 -12.16 3.22 7.85
N LEU A 242 -13.22 4.02 7.79
CA LEU A 242 -13.96 4.25 6.55
C LEU A 242 -13.07 4.95 5.51
N GLY A 243 -12.30 5.96 5.93
CA GLY A 243 -11.34 6.65 5.09
C GLY A 243 -10.26 5.72 4.55
N LEU A 244 -9.71 4.84 5.39
CA LEU A 244 -8.73 3.82 5.01
C LEU A 244 -9.30 2.87 3.95
N PHE A 245 -10.54 2.42 4.11
CA PHE A 245 -11.22 1.56 3.14
C PHE A 245 -11.44 2.27 1.80
N LEU A 246 -12.04 3.48 1.83
CA LEU A 246 -12.36 4.26 0.62
C LEU A 246 -11.12 4.68 -0.16
N CYS A 247 -10.01 4.88 0.55
CA CYS A 247 -8.73 5.23 -0.06
C CYS A 247 -7.98 4.02 -0.60
N GLY A 248 -8.33 2.79 -0.20
CA GLY A 248 -7.70 1.56 -0.67
C GLY A 248 -6.48 1.12 0.16
N GLY A 249 -6.48 1.43 1.46
CA GLY A 249 -5.47 0.95 2.41
C GLY A 249 -5.73 -0.45 2.96
N LEU A 250 -6.95 -0.97 2.81
CA LEU A 250 -7.34 -2.36 3.15
C LEU A 250 -7.42 -3.24 1.90
N VAL A 251 -8.13 -2.75 0.88
CA VAL A 251 -8.27 -3.40 -0.42
C VAL A 251 -7.52 -2.56 -1.44
N PRO A 252 -6.62 -3.15 -2.25
CA PRO A 252 -5.92 -2.40 -3.29
C PRO A 252 -6.88 -1.63 -4.19
N ARG A 253 -6.53 -0.40 -4.54
CA ARG A 253 -7.34 0.51 -5.38
C ARG A 253 -7.71 -0.12 -6.72
N GLN A 254 -6.88 -1.03 -7.25
CA GLN A 254 -7.15 -1.78 -8.49
C GLN A 254 -8.45 -2.59 -8.43
N LEU A 255 -8.82 -3.06 -7.23
CA LEU A 255 -9.98 -3.92 -7.01
C LEU A 255 -11.23 -3.13 -6.60
N LEU A 256 -11.09 -1.82 -6.32
CA LEU A 256 -12.20 -0.98 -5.89
C LEU A 256 -12.91 -0.34 -7.10
N PRO A 257 -14.26 -0.26 -7.09
CA PRO A 257 -14.99 0.47 -8.12
C PRO A 257 -14.55 1.94 -8.17
N GLY A 258 -14.44 2.52 -9.37
CA GLY A 258 -13.96 3.91 -9.56
C GLY A 258 -14.77 4.96 -8.79
N ALA A 259 -16.06 4.71 -8.55
CA ALA A 259 -16.90 5.59 -7.73
C ALA A 259 -16.42 5.66 -6.27
N VAL A 260 -15.96 4.54 -5.70
CA VAL A 260 -15.49 4.44 -4.32
C VAL A 260 -14.16 5.18 -4.14
N THR A 261 -13.24 5.00 -5.09
CA THR A 261 -11.93 5.67 -5.06
C THR A 261 -12.06 7.18 -5.29
N PHE A 262 -13.04 7.61 -6.09
CA PHE A 262 -13.39 9.03 -6.25
C PHE A 262 -13.94 9.63 -4.96
N MET A 263 -14.90 8.97 -4.31
CA MET A 263 -15.43 9.41 -3.01
C MET A 263 -14.34 9.49 -1.93
N GLY A 264 -13.41 8.52 -1.92
CA GLY A 264 -12.30 8.49 -0.97
C GLY A 264 -11.45 9.77 -1.00
N ARG A 265 -11.24 10.37 -2.19
CA ARG A 265 -10.46 11.61 -2.34
C ARG A 265 -11.07 12.81 -1.62
N PHE A 266 -12.40 12.84 -1.51
CA PHE A 266 -13.11 13.92 -0.82
C PHE A 266 -13.25 13.68 0.67
N THR A 267 -12.80 12.55 1.22
CA THR A 267 -12.83 12.34 2.66
C THR A 267 -11.74 13.15 3.37
N PRO A 268 -11.90 13.49 4.67
CA PRO A 268 -10.82 14.13 5.44
C PRO A 268 -9.54 13.27 5.47
N PHE A 269 -9.70 11.95 5.41
CA PHE A 269 -8.59 11.01 5.29
C PHE A 269 -7.87 11.13 3.93
N GLY A 270 -8.62 11.21 2.83
CA GLY A 270 -8.07 11.43 1.49
C GLY A 270 -7.35 12.78 1.34
N ALA A 271 -7.89 13.83 1.96
CA ALA A 271 -7.22 15.13 2.04
C ALA A 271 -5.91 15.07 2.84
N ALA A 272 -5.87 14.28 3.93
CA ALA A 272 -4.64 14.03 4.67
C ALA A 272 -3.62 13.19 3.87
N MET A 273 -4.09 12.24 3.05
CA MET A 273 -3.24 11.51 2.09
C MET A 273 -2.57 12.45 1.09
N ALA A 274 -3.30 13.42 0.54
CA ALA A 274 -2.72 14.39 -0.38
C ALA A 274 -1.58 15.21 0.27
N LEU A 275 -1.73 15.57 1.55
CA LEU A 275 -0.71 16.31 2.30
C LEU A 275 0.53 15.48 2.64
N ILE A 276 0.35 14.19 2.95
CA ILE A 276 1.47 13.32 3.33
C ILE A 276 2.14 12.66 2.11
N SER A 277 1.45 12.60 0.97
CA SER A 277 1.95 11.93 -0.24
C SER A 277 3.34 12.41 -0.71
N PRO A 278 3.70 13.70 -0.66
CA PRO A 278 5.03 14.14 -1.07
C PRO A 278 6.16 13.62 -0.18
N ILE A 279 5.85 13.15 1.04
CA ILE A 279 6.82 12.52 1.94
C ILE A 279 7.37 11.23 1.37
N PHE A 280 6.51 10.48 0.68
CA PHE A 280 6.81 9.17 0.12
C PHE A 280 7.22 9.22 -1.36
N GLY A 281 7.52 10.41 -1.88
CA GLY A 281 8.05 10.60 -3.25
C GLY A 281 6.99 10.90 -4.32
N ALA A 282 5.70 10.96 -3.99
CA ALA A 282 4.68 11.31 -4.97
C ALA A 282 4.71 12.81 -5.34
N PRO A 283 4.28 13.16 -6.56
CA PRO A 283 4.00 14.55 -6.91
C PRO A 283 2.88 15.12 -6.01
N PRO A 284 2.93 16.43 -5.68
CA PRO A 284 1.92 17.05 -4.84
C PRO A 284 0.54 17.07 -5.52
N ASP A 285 -0.45 16.44 -4.89
CA ASP A 285 -1.83 16.41 -5.39
C ASP A 285 -2.56 17.74 -5.11
N ILE A 286 -2.44 18.71 -6.01
CA ILE A 286 -3.01 20.06 -5.87
C ILE A 286 -4.51 20.05 -5.48
N PRO A 287 -5.40 19.28 -6.14
CA PRO A 287 -6.82 19.24 -5.78
C PRO A 287 -7.05 18.72 -4.36
N GLY A 288 -6.26 17.73 -3.91
CA GLY A 288 -6.33 17.20 -2.56
C GLY A 288 -5.87 18.22 -1.51
N ILE A 289 -4.82 18.99 -1.81
CA ILE A 289 -4.33 20.08 -0.95
C ILE A 289 -5.38 21.19 -0.84
N LEU A 290 -6.02 21.57 -1.95
CA LEU A 290 -7.13 22.54 -1.94
C LEU A 290 -8.31 22.03 -1.10
N CYS A 291 -8.67 20.75 -1.23
CA CYS A 291 -9.69 20.13 -0.38
C CYS A 291 -9.30 20.17 1.10
N ALA A 292 -8.04 19.89 1.44
CA ALA A 292 -7.54 19.98 2.81
C ALA A 292 -7.66 21.40 3.39
N MET A 293 -7.32 22.43 2.59
CA MET A 293 -7.48 23.82 3.02
C MET A 293 -8.96 24.19 3.24
N LEU A 294 -9.86 23.73 2.36
CA LEU A 294 -11.30 23.95 2.51
C LEU A 294 -11.85 23.26 3.77
N TYR A 295 -11.44 22.02 4.03
CA TYR A 295 -11.78 21.30 5.26
C TYR A 295 -11.24 22.00 6.51
N ALA A 296 -10.01 22.50 6.47
CA ALA A 296 -9.44 23.25 7.58
C ALA A 296 -10.22 24.54 7.88
N ALA A 297 -10.61 25.29 6.83
CA ALA A 297 -11.42 26.49 6.99
C ALA A 297 -12.80 26.18 7.60
N LEU A 298 -13.48 25.14 7.11
CA LEU A 298 -14.78 24.72 7.64
C LEU A 298 -14.67 24.24 9.09
N ALA A 299 -13.66 23.44 9.42
CA ALA A 299 -13.41 22.97 10.78
C ALA A 299 -13.15 24.14 11.75
N ALA A 300 -12.33 25.12 11.36
CA ALA A 300 -12.06 26.30 12.18
C ALA A 300 -13.33 27.13 12.45
N ILE A 301 -14.18 27.33 11.43
CA ILE A 301 -15.47 28.03 11.56
C ILE A 301 -16.40 27.26 12.49
N PHE A 302 -16.49 25.94 12.33
CA PHE A 302 -17.34 25.08 13.15
C PHE A 302 -16.93 25.11 14.63
N ILE A 303 -15.64 24.91 14.92
CA ILE A 303 -15.09 24.93 16.28
C ILE A 303 -15.37 26.29 16.93
N ARG A 304 -15.12 27.40 16.21
CA ARG A 304 -15.43 28.74 16.71
C ARG A 304 -16.91 28.91 17.05
N ARG A 305 -17.82 28.46 16.16
CA ARG A 305 -19.27 28.55 16.39
C ARG A 305 -19.71 27.70 17.57
N ARG A 306 -19.17 26.48 17.74
CA ARG A 306 -19.50 25.59 18.84
C ARG A 306 -19.07 26.16 20.19
N LEU A 307 -17.86 26.71 20.29
CA LEU A 307 -17.37 27.38 21.51
C LEU A 307 -18.25 28.55 21.92
N ILE A 308 -18.70 29.37 20.97
CA ILE A 308 -19.60 30.50 21.24
C ILE A 308 -20.93 30.00 21.81
N ARG A 309 -21.48 28.89 21.29
CA ARG A 309 -22.73 28.30 21.83
C ARG A 309 -22.57 27.75 23.24
N ILE A 310 -21.46 27.07 23.52
CA ILE A 310 -21.14 26.53 24.85
C ILE A 310 -21.04 27.69 25.87
N LEU A 311 -20.35 28.77 25.51
CA LEU A 311 -20.24 29.97 26.35
C LEU A 311 -21.58 30.70 26.55
N ALA A 312 -22.41 30.75 25.51
CA ALA A 312 -23.76 31.34 25.58
C ALA A 312 -24.75 30.50 26.39
N GLY A 313 -24.36 29.31 26.88
CA GLY A 313 -25.23 28.42 27.66
C GLY A 313 -26.40 27.84 26.87
N ARG A 314 -26.31 27.83 25.53
CA ARG A 314 -27.39 27.35 24.64
C ARG A 314 -27.33 25.86 24.33
N ASP A 315 -26.29 25.16 24.77
CA ASP A 315 -26.19 23.70 24.67
C ASP A 315 -26.49 23.09 26.05
N VAL A 316 -27.79 22.95 26.37
CA VAL A 316 -28.27 21.89 27.26
C VAL A 316 -28.68 20.77 26.33
N SER A 317 -27.92 19.67 26.36
CA SER A 317 -28.24 18.31 25.90
C SER A 317 -26.96 17.67 25.34
N CYS A 318 -26.30 16.91 26.21
CA CYS A 318 -25.56 15.72 25.83
C CYS A 318 -26.50 14.72 25.15
#